data_AF-A0A7I7QIE1-F1
#
_entry.id   AF-A0A7I7QIE1-F1
#
_cell.length_a   1.000
_cell.length_b   1.000
_cell.length_c   1.000
_cell.angle_alpha   90.00
_cell.angle_beta   90.00
_cell.angle_gamma   90.00
#
_symmetry.space_group_name_H-M   'P 1'
#
loop_
_entity.id
_entity.type
_entity.pdbx_description
1 polymer ?
#
loop_
_entity_poly.entity_id
_entity_poly.type
_entity_poly.pdbx_seq_one_letter_code
_entity_poly.pdbx_strand_id
1 'polypeptide(L)' 'MLAIFGTRDPILGQADRPLIKHVPGAAGQPHARIRAGHFIQEDSGPELAERVLAWQKPLL' A
#
# COMPACT_ATOMS: atom_id res chain seq x y z
N MET A 1 -6.12 7.12 4.68
CA MET A 1 -5.40 6.76 3.44
C MET A 1 -4.51 5.56 3.73
N LEU A 2 -4.51 4.55 2.87
CA LEU A 2 -3.63 3.40 2.96
C LEU A 2 -2.56 3.48 1.86
N ALA A 3 -1.29 3.24 2.21
CA ALA A 3 -0.19 3.11 1.27
C ALA A 3 0.28 1.65 1.25
N ILE A 4 0.21 1.01 0.08
CA ILE A 4 0.76 -0.33 -0.18
C ILE A 4 1.71 -0.20 -1.37
N PHE A 5 3.00 -0.47 -1.18
CA PHE A 5 4.04 -0.28 -2.20
C PHE A 5 4.80 -1.57 -2.49
N GLY A 6 5.33 -1.71 -3.71
CA GLY A 6 6.20 -2.81 -4.08
C GLY A 6 7.60 -2.65 -3.47
N THR A 7 8.16 -3.68 -2.83
CA THR A 7 9.55 -3.66 -2.33
C THR A 7 10.58 -3.59 -3.46
N ARG A 8 10.19 -3.95 -4.68
CA ARG A 8 11.05 -4.02 -5.87
C ARG A 8 10.66 -2.99 -6.95
N ASP A 9 9.83 -2.00 -6.62
CA ASP A 9 9.49 -0.92 -7.56
C ASP A 9 10.67 0.07 -7.68
N PRO A 10 11.39 0.10 -8.83
CA PRO A 10 12.51 1.00 -9.03
C PRO A 10 12.08 2.44 -9.33
N ILE A 11 10.81 2.65 -9.72
CA ILE A 11 10.28 3.95 -10.15
C ILE A 11 9.86 4.76 -8.93
N LEU A 12 9.02 4.19 -8.08
CA LEU A 12 8.49 4.90 -6.91
C LEU A 12 9.38 4.76 -5.67
N GLY A 13 10.32 3.80 -5.65
CA GLY A 13 11.34 3.70 -4.61
C GLY A 13 10.74 3.73 -3.21
N GLN A 14 11.14 4.71 -2.38
CA GLN A 14 10.62 4.94 -1.01
C GLN A 14 9.61 6.10 -0.88
N ALA A 15 8.89 6.42 -1.97
CA ALA A 15 7.92 7.51 -1.98
C ALA A 15 6.70 7.30 -1.05
N ASP A 16 6.50 6.08 -0.54
CA ASP A 16 5.52 5.80 0.51
C ASP A 16 5.74 6.66 1.76
N ARG A 17 6.99 6.83 2.21
CA ARG A 17 7.32 7.57 3.43
C ARG A 17 6.92 9.05 3.39
N PRO A 18 7.32 9.86 2.38
CA PRO A 18 6.89 11.25 2.30
C PRO A 18 5.38 11.38 2.09
N LEU A 19 4.75 10.46 1.34
CA LEU A 19 3.31 10.46 1.12
C LEU A 19 2.54 10.25 2.44
N ILE A 20 2.94 9.25 3.24
CA ILE A 20 2.35 8.97 4.56
C ILE A 20 2.51 10.16 5.50
N LYS A 21 3.68 10.81 5.52
CA LYS A 21 3.93 11.99 6.36
C LYS A 21 3.07 13.19 5.95
N HIS A 22 2.80 13.35 4.66
CA HIS A 22 2.09 14.51 4.13
C HIS A 22 0.58 14.45 4.36
N VAL A 23 -0.03 13.25 4.33
CA VAL A 23 -1.48 13.09 4.43
C VAL A 23 -1.90 12.81 5.88
N PRO A 24 -2.61 13.74 6.56
CA PRO A 24 -2.92 13.59 7.99
C PRO A 24 -3.69 12.30 8.32
N GLY A 25 -4.64 11.90 7.47
CA GLY A 25 -5.43 10.67 7.63
C GLY A 25 -4.68 9.37 7.28
N ALA A 26 -3.38 9.43 7.03
CA ALA A 26 -2.52 8.26 6.85
C ALA A 26 -1.88 7.80 8.16
N ALA A 27 -1.72 8.68 9.14
CA ALA A 27 -1.06 8.35 10.40
C ALA A 27 -1.72 7.14 11.10
N GLY A 28 -0.91 6.13 11.44
CA GLY A 28 -1.35 4.93 12.15
C GLY A 28 -2.15 3.92 11.31
N GLN A 29 -2.30 4.14 10.00
CA GLN A 29 -2.96 3.17 9.11
C GLN A 29 -2.03 1.97 8.84
N PRO A 30 -2.55 0.77 8.53
CA PRO A 30 -1.77 -0.46 8.36
C PRO A 30 -1.04 -0.51 7.02
N HIS A 31 -0.15 0.45 6.77
CA HIS A 31 0.67 0.54 5.57
C HIS A 31 1.53 -0.71 5.38
N ALA A 32 1.81 -1.06 4.13
CA ALA A 32 2.57 -2.25 3.81
C ALA A 32 3.53 -2.04 2.64
N ARG A 33 4.60 -2.82 2.65
CA ARG A 33 5.42 -3.08 1.47
C ARG A 33 5.36 -4.56 1.16
N ILE A 34 5.00 -4.92 -0.06
CA ILE A 34 4.82 -6.31 -0.48
C ILE A 34 5.81 -6.67 -1.59
N ARG A 35 6.07 -7.96 -1.80
CA ARG A 35 7.13 -8.44 -2.69
C ARG A 35 6.77 -8.32 -4.19
N ALA A 36 6.54 -7.10 -4.66
CA ALA A 36 6.15 -6.76 -6.02
C ALA A 36 7.02 -5.64 -6.60
N GLY A 37 7.03 -5.54 -7.93
CA GLY A 37 7.58 -4.42 -8.71
C GLY A 37 6.57 -3.29 -8.89
N HIS A 38 6.74 -2.53 -9.97
CA HIS A 38 5.89 -1.36 -10.27
C HIS A 38 4.43 -1.75 -10.57
N PHE A 39 4.23 -2.82 -11.32
CA PHE A 39 2.91 -3.38 -11.60
C PHE A 39 2.48 -4.33 -10.47
N ILE A 40 2.26 -3.78 -9.28
CA ILE A 40 1.97 -4.51 -8.05
C ILE A 40 0.77 -5.46 -8.16
N GLN A 41 -0.23 -5.08 -8.95
CA GLN A 41 -1.42 -5.89 -9.21
C GLN A 41 -1.13 -7.17 -10.02
N GLU A 42 -0.14 -7.15 -10.90
CA GLU A 42 0.26 -8.32 -11.71
C GLU A 42 1.12 -9.28 -10.88
N ASP A 43 2.05 -8.72 -10.11
CA ASP A 43 2.97 -9.52 -9.28
C ASP A 43 2.30 -10.11 -8.03
N SER A 44 1.34 -9.40 -7.44
CA SER A 44 0.80 -9.73 -6.11
C SER A 44 -0.66 -9.27 -5.93
N GLY A 45 -1.48 -9.39 -6.98
CA GLY A 45 -2.90 -9.01 -6.97
C GLY A 45 -3.70 -9.58 -5.79
N PRO A 46 -3.63 -10.89 -5.48
CA PRO A 46 -4.36 -11.47 -4.35
C PRO A 46 -3.99 -10.85 -3.00
N GLU A 47 -2.69 -10.67 -2.71
CA GLU A 47 -2.23 -10.05 -1.45
C GLU A 47 -2.63 -8.57 -1.38
N LEU A 48 -2.53 -7.85 -2.51
CA LEU A 48 -2.97 -6.45 -2.59
C LEU A 48 -4.46 -6.33 -2.27
N ALA A 49 -5.30 -7.19 -2.85
CA ALA A 49 -6.74 -7.20 -2.62
C ALA A 49 -7.08 -7.54 -1.15
N GLU A 50 -6.44 -8.56 -0.58
CA GLU A 50 -6.62 -8.95 0.82
C GLU A 50 -6.34 -7.78 1.78
N ARG A 51 -5.23 -7.07 1.57
CA ARG A 51 -4.87 -5.91 2.40
C ARG A 51 -5.85 -4.76 2.27
N VAL A 52 -6.38 -4.51 1.07
CA VAL A 52 -7.42 -3.50 0.86
C VAL A 52 -8.73 -3.88 1.56
N LEU A 53 -9.15 -5.14 1.44
CA LEU A 53 -10.36 -5.65 2.09
C LEU A 53 -10.23 -5.64 3.62
N ALA A 54 -9.08 -6.03 4.16
CA ALA A 54 -8.81 -5.99 5.61
C ALA A 54 -8.77 -4.56 6.16
N TRP A 55 -8.40 -3.58 5.32
CA TRP A 55 -8.41 -2.17 5.71
C TRP A 55 -9.81 -1.54 5.64
N GLN A 56 -10.65 -1.98 4.70
CA GLN A 56 -12.05 -1.55 4.67
C GLN A 56 -12.76 -2.01 5.95
N LYS A 57 -13.37 -1.05 6.67
CA LYS A 57 -14.37 -1.41 7.67
C LYS A 57 -15.58 -2.01 6.95
N PRO A 58 -16.24 -3.03 7.53
CA PRO A 58 -17.52 -3.50 7.01
C PRO A 58 -18.45 -2.30 6.84
N LEU A 59 -18.96 -2.10 5.63
CA LEU A 59 -20.11 -1.24 5.42
C LEU A 59 -21.28 -1.97 6.08
N LEU A 60 -21.64 -1.54 7.29
CA LEU A 60 -22.92 -1.91 7.90
C LEU A 60 -24.06 -1.35 7.02
#